data_AF-A7VF26-F1
#
_entry.id   AF-A7VF26-F1
#
_cell.length_a   1.000
_cell.length_b   1.000
_cell.length_c   1.000
_cell.angle_alpha   90.00
_cell.angle_beta   90.00
_cell.angle_gamma   90.00
#
_symmetry.space_group_name_H-M   'P 1'
#
loop_
_entity.id
_entity.type
_entity.pdbx_description
1 polymer ?
#
loop_
_entity_poly.entity_id
_entity_poly.type
_entity_poly.pdbx_seq_one_letter_code
_entity_poly.pdbx_strand_id
1 'polypeptide(L)'
;MMNDQENTIEKIKQTALDEFFIHGYNKASLRMICSRAGVTTGAMYFYFKNKEALFREIFEPLVVQYEELLVRYMELELAEPEIGTQLDVQMMRFILEHRKEAVVILEKTQGSCYEMYRSKVEELMEQSIYTFYKSRMECEPDEKLVKILAKIRLDGCLEIIKGNYSMEDSLYLVEKIGIYSMGGTDKLIQNLREPHSM
;
A
#
# COMPACT_ATOMS: atom_id res chain seq x y z
N MET A 1 3.08 23.38 27.15
CA MET A 1 3.94 23.92 26.07
C MET A 1 4.37 22.86 25.06
N MET A 2 5.21 21.84 25.37
CA MET A 2 5.50 20.75 24.39
C MET A 2 4.22 20.00 23.95
N ASN A 3 3.35 19.70 24.92
CA ASN A 3 2.08 19.00 24.67
C ASN A 3 1.08 19.79 23.79
N ASP A 4 1.16 21.13 23.78
CA ASP A 4 0.22 21.98 23.01
C ASP A 4 0.64 22.12 21.54
N GLN A 5 1.96 22.17 21.31
CA GLN A 5 2.53 22.19 19.96
C GLN A 5 2.32 20.84 19.26
N GLU A 6 2.62 19.74 19.93
CA GLU A 6 2.37 18.39 19.43
C GLU A 6 0.89 18.17 19.13
N ASN A 7 -0.01 18.57 20.04
CA ASN A 7 -1.46 18.50 19.80
C ASN A 7 -1.90 19.32 18.58
N THR A 8 -1.29 20.48 18.35
CA THR A 8 -1.58 21.32 17.19
C THR A 8 -1.08 20.68 15.89
N ILE A 9 0.13 20.12 15.89
CA ILE A 9 0.71 19.40 14.76
C ILE A 9 -0.19 18.22 14.37
N GLU A 10 -0.61 17.41 15.34
CA GLU A 10 -1.49 16.25 15.09
C GLU A 10 -2.87 16.68 14.56
N LYS A 11 -3.45 17.77 15.07
CA LYS A 11 -4.69 18.32 14.50
C LYS A 11 -4.52 18.76 13.04
N ILE A 12 -3.40 19.40 12.71
CA ILE A 12 -3.10 19.78 11.32
C ILE A 12 -2.94 18.53 10.45
N LYS A 13 -2.16 17.53 10.90
CA LYS A 13 -1.97 16.27 10.17
C LYS A 13 -3.30 15.53 9.93
N GLN A 14 -4.14 15.39 10.96
CA GLN A 14 -5.43 14.71 10.86
C GLN A 14 -6.39 15.41 9.89
N THR A 15 -6.51 16.74 10.00
CA THR A 15 -7.40 17.52 9.10
C THR A 15 -6.87 17.57 7.67
N ALA A 16 -5.55 17.54 7.50
CA ALA A 16 -4.92 17.42 6.20
C ALA A 16 -5.17 16.05 5.57
N LEU A 17 -5.01 14.97 6.33
CA LEU A 17 -5.33 13.62 5.88
C LEU A 17 -6.78 13.53 5.39
N ASP A 18 -7.75 14.07 6.14
CA ASP A 18 -9.15 14.09 5.73
C ASP A 18 -9.36 14.89 4.43
N GLU A 19 -8.72 16.05 4.30
CA GLU A 19 -8.79 16.87 3.08
C GLU A 19 -8.18 16.14 1.87
N PHE A 20 -7.02 15.48 2.04
CA PHE A 20 -6.38 14.68 1.00
C PHE A 20 -7.19 13.45 0.64
N PHE A 21 -7.84 12.79 1.61
CA PHE A 21 -8.72 11.65 1.37
C PHE A 21 -9.93 12.03 0.50
N ILE A 22 -10.56 13.18 0.78
CA ILE A 22 -11.73 13.63 0.04
C ILE A 22 -11.33 14.17 -1.34
N HIS A 23 -10.36 15.09 -1.40
CA HIS A 23 -10.08 15.89 -2.59
C HIS A 23 -8.85 15.44 -3.40
N GLY A 24 -7.97 14.65 -2.80
CA GLY A 24 -6.64 14.32 -3.31
C GLY A 24 -5.66 15.49 -3.23
N TYR A 25 -4.37 15.19 -3.39
CA TYR A 25 -3.30 16.16 -3.15
C TYR A 25 -3.49 17.46 -3.96
N ASN A 26 -3.68 17.36 -5.27
CA ASN A 26 -3.78 18.52 -6.15
C ASN A 26 -4.91 19.48 -5.77
N LYS A 27 -6.09 18.96 -5.42
CA LYS A 27 -7.29 19.77 -5.15
C LYS A 27 -7.47 20.13 -3.67
N ALA A 28 -6.71 19.51 -2.76
CA ALA A 28 -6.77 19.80 -1.33
C ALA A 28 -6.41 21.25 -1.00
N SER A 29 -7.19 21.88 -0.14
CA SER A 29 -7.06 23.30 0.22
C SER A 29 -6.35 23.50 1.56
N LEU A 30 -5.16 24.11 1.55
CA LEU A 30 -4.46 24.50 2.78
C LEU A 30 -5.30 25.42 3.66
N ARG A 31 -6.13 26.28 3.07
CA ARG A 31 -7.03 27.16 3.82
C ARG A 31 -8.09 26.35 4.57
N MET A 32 -8.65 25.32 3.93
CA MET A 32 -9.64 24.45 4.56
C MET A 32 -9.01 23.64 5.70
N ILE A 33 -7.81 23.10 5.48
CA ILE A 33 -7.02 22.38 6.50
C ILE A 33 -6.80 23.29 7.72
N CYS A 34 -6.27 24.50 7.52
CA CYS A 34 -6.02 25.45 8.61
C CYS A 34 -7.32 25.80 9.36
N SER A 35 -8.40 26.07 8.61
CA SER A 35 -9.70 26.41 9.20
C SER A 35 -10.28 25.28 10.06
N ARG A 36 -10.16 24.02 9.61
CA ARG A 36 -10.65 22.85 10.37
C ARG A 36 -9.75 22.51 11.56
N ALA A 37 -8.44 22.73 11.43
CA ALA A 37 -7.48 22.56 12.53
C ALA A 37 -7.57 23.68 13.59
N GLY A 38 -8.30 24.77 13.31
CA GLY A 38 -8.41 25.92 14.21
C GLY A 38 -7.14 26.77 14.28
N VAL A 39 -6.32 26.76 13.22
CA VAL A 39 -5.06 27.50 13.13
C VAL A 39 -5.08 28.51 11.99
N THR A 40 -4.23 29.53 12.09
CA THR A 40 -4.00 30.45 10.97
C THR A 40 -3.05 29.82 9.95
N THR A 41 -3.09 30.29 8.70
CA THR A 41 -2.14 29.85 7.67
C THR A 41 -0.69 30.13 8.07
N GLY A 42 -0.42 31.26 8.75
CA GLY A 42 0.91 31.59 9.27
C GLY A 42 1.39 30.59 10.33
N ALA A 43 0.49 30.14 11.22
CA ALA A 43 0.82 29.10 12.19
C ALA A 43 1.08 27.74 11.52
N MET A 44 0.36 27.39 10.45
CA MET A 44 0.67 26.18 9.67
C MET A 44 2.07 26.25 9.06
N TYR A 45 2.44 27.40 8.46
CA TYR A 45 3.76 27.60 7.88
C TYR A 45 4.92 27.61 8.88
N PHE A 46 4.63 27.88 10.16
CA PHE A 46 5.61 27.72 11.24
C PHE A 46 5.99 26.24 11.44
N TYR A 47 5.04 25.30 11.28
CA TYR A 47 5.29 23.86 11.44
C TYR A 47 5.66 23.17 10.11
N PHE A 48 5.04 23.56 9.00
CA PHE A 48 5.21 22.92 7.69
C PHE A 48 5.47 23.96 6.62
N LYS A 49 6.65 23.91 6.00
CA LYS A 49 7.08 24.90 5.00
C LYS A 49 6.10 25.07 3.83
N ASN A 50 5.40 24.01 3.43
CA ASN A 50 4.43 24.01 2.35
C ASN A 50 3.52 22.77 2.41
N LYS A 51 2.56 22.67 1.48
CA LYS A 51 1.64 21.52 1.35
C LYS A 51 2.40 20.20 1.15
N GLU A 52 3.50 20.21 0.42
CA GLU A 52 4.30 19.01 0.15
C GLU A 52 5.01 18.50 1.41
N ALA A 53 5.56 19.40 2.23
CA ALA A 53 6.18 19.05 3.51
C ALA A 53 5.16 18.44 4.47
N LEU A 54 3.96 19.03 4.56
CA LEU A 54 2.85 18.46 5.34
C LEU A 54 2.42 17.08 4.81
N PHE A 55 2.32 16.94 3.49
CA PHE A 55 1.98 15.66 2.87
C PHE A 55 3.03 14.60 3.22
N ARG A 56 4.31 14.89 2.99
CA ARG A 56 5.41 13.97 3.30
C ARG A 56 5.40 13.55 4.76
N GLU A 57 5.24 14.49 5.67
CA GLU A 57 5.17 14.24 7.11
C GLU A 57 4.01 13.31 7.55
N ILE A 58 2.94 13.21 6.76
CA ILE A 58 1.82 12.29 7.01
C ILE A 58 2.13 10.90 6.47
N PHE A 59 2.69 10.80 5.26
CA PHE A 59 2.76 9.55 4.52
C PHE A 59 4.11 8.83 4.59
N GLU A 60 5.21 9.54 4.84
CA GLU A 60 6.56 8.95 4.85
C GLU A 60 6.71 7.82 5.89
N PRO A 61 6.19 7.92 7.13
CA PRO A 61 6.26 6.81 8.09
C PRO A 61 5.57 5.54 7.58
N LEU A 62 4.37 5.67 6.98
CA LEU A 62 3.63 4.53 6.40
C LEU A 62 4.41 3.91 5.23
N VAL A 63 4.94 4.75 4.34
CA VAL A 63 5.71 4.30 3.16
C VAL A 63 6.95 3.51 3.59
N VAL A 64 7.73 4.04 4.52
CA VAL A 64 8.95 3.39 5.02
C VAL A 64 8.60 2.06 5.69
N GLN A 65 7.62 2.05 6.59
CA GLN A 65 7.25 0.84 7.31
C GLN A 65 6.63 -0.24 6.39
N TYR A 66 5.84 0.17 5.39
CA TYR A 66 5.33 -0.74 4.37
C TYR A 66 6.46 -1.41 3.57
N GLU A 67 7.44 -0.62 3.11
CA GLU A 67 8.57 -1.14 2.33
C GLU A 67 9.44 -2.09 3.14
N GLU A 68 9.70 -1.78 4.41
CA GLU A 68 10.44 -2.65 5.34
C GLU A 68 9.71 -3.98 5.59
N LEU A 69 8.40 -3.92 5.85
CA LEU A 69 7.58 -5.13 6.04
C LEU A 69 7.51 -5.97 4.76
N LEU A 70 7.41 -5.33 3.59
CA LEU A 70 7.33 -6.02 2.31
C LEU A 70 8.60 -6.82 2.03
N VAL A 71 9.78 -6.19 2.15
CA VAL A 71 11.07 -6.87 1.96
C VAL A 71 11.20 -8.05 2.92
N ARG A 72 10.90 -7.84 4.20
CA ARG A 72 10.95 -8.89 5.22
C ARG A 72 10.01 -10.06 4.89
N TYR A 73 8.77 -9.78 4.49
CA TYR A 73 7.78 -10.81 4.19
C TYR A 73 8.11 -11.58 2.91
N MET A 74 8.66 -10.90 1.91
CA MET A 74 9.18 -11.58 0.71
C MET A 74 10.28 -12.58 1.05
N GLU A 75 11.25 -12.20 1.89
CA GLU A 75 12.32 -13.10 2.33
C GLU A 75 11.78 -14.31 3.09
N LEU A 76 10.82 -14.08 4.00
CA LEU A 76 10.17 -15.13 4.79
C LEU A 76 9.36 -16.09 3.92
N GLU A 77 8.55 -15.57 2.99
CA GLU A 77 7.74 -16.39 2.07
C GLU A 77 8.60 -17.22 1.10
N LEU A 78 9.75 -16.69 0.68
CA LEU A 78 10.69 -17.45 -0.14
C LEU A 78 11.33 -18.62 0.63
N ALA A 79 11.59 -18.43 1.93
CA ALA A 79 12.15 -19.47 2.79
C ALA A 79 11.09 -20.51 3.19
N GLU A 80 9.88 -20.06 3.54
CA GLU A 80 8.76 -20.87 4.02
C GLU A 80 7.49 -20.51 3.23
N PRO A 81 7.27 -21.11 2.05
CA PRO A 81 6.12 -20.84 1.20
C PRO A 81 4.74 -20.93 1.87
N GLU A 82 4.60 -21.87 2.79
CA GLU A 82 3.37 -22.20 3.50
C GLU A 82 2.84 -21.06 4.37
N ILE A 83 3.69 -20.11 4.77
CA ILE A 83 3.27 -18.94 5.55
C ILE A 83 2.82 -17.76 4.70
N GLY A 84 2.91 -17.82 3.36
CA GLY A 84 2.57 -16.70 2.46
C GLY A 84 1.19 -16.09 2.73
N THR A 85 0.16 -16.93 2.87
CA THR A 85 -1.20 -16.46 3.21
C THR A 85 -1.27 -15.79 4.60
N GLN A 86 -0.50 -16.26 5.57
CA GLN A 86 -0.43 -15.62 6.88
C GLN A 86 0.23 -14.23 6.79
N LEU A 87 1.31 -14.11 6.00
CA LEU A 87 2.00 -12.85 5.76
C LEU A 87 1.11 -11.84 5.04
N ASP A 88 0.32 -12.30 4.06
CA ASP A 88 -0.70 -11.47 3.40
C ASP A 88 -1.70 -10.87 4.39
N VAL A 89 -2.21 -11.68 5.31
CA VAL A 89 -3.15 -11.24 6.35
C VAL A 89 -2.49 -10.23 7.31
N GLN A 90 -1.22 -10.45 7.67
CA GLN A 90 -0.47 -9.51 8.52
C GLN A 90 -0.22 -8.18 7.81
N MET A 91 0.19 -8.22 6.54
CA MET A 91 0.38 -7.03 5.71
C MET A 91 -0.93 -6.26 5.56
N MET A 92 -2.04 -6.95 5.26
CA MET A 92 -3.33 -6.28 5.14
C MET A 92 -3.79 -5.67 6.46
N ARG A 93 -3.57 -6.33 7.60
CA ARG A 93 -3.88 -5.75 8.91
C ARG A 93 -3.19 -4.41 9.10
N PHE A 94 -1.88 -4.36 8.84
CA PHE A 94 -1.09 -3.13 8.90
C PHE A 94 -1.66 -2.04 7.96
N ILE A 95 -1.97 -2.39 6.71
CA ILE A 95 -2.55 -1.44 5.75
C ILE A 95 -3.91 -0.91 6.23
N LEU A 96 -4.76 -1.77 6.81
CA LEU A 96 -6.10 -1.39 7.29
C LEU A 96 -6.06 -0.57 8.58
N GLU A 97 -5.02 -0.69 9.39
CA GLU A 97 -4.77 0.21 10.53
C GLU A 97 -4.48 1.65 10.05
N HIS A 98 -3.92 1.80 8.84
CA HIS A 98 -3.64 3.07 8.16
C HIS A 98 -4.50 3.29 6.91
N ARG A 99 -5.74 2.82 6.95
CA ARG A 99 -6.58 2.65 5.76
C ARG A 99 -6.77 3.93 4.94
N LYS A 100 -7.04 5.06 5.59
CA LYS A 100 -7.25 6.34 4.88
C LYS A 100 -5.96 6.76 4.18
N GLU A 101 -4.84 6.61 4.86
CA GLU A 101 -3.52 6.95 4.37
C GLU A 101 -3.16 6.07 3.17
N ALA A 102 -3.40 4.77 3.26
CA ALA A 102 -3.19 3.80 2.19
C ALA A 102 -4.01 4.15 0.93
N VAL A 103 -5.28 4.53 1.09
CA VAL A 103 -6.11 4.98 -0.04
C VAL A 103 -5.53 6.25 -0.66
N VAL A 104 -5.10 7.22 0.14
CA VAL A 104 -4.56 8.48 -0.39
C VAL A 104 -3.27 8.22 -1.16
N ILE A 105 -2.32 7.49 -0.57
CA ILE A 105 -0.99 7.28 -1.14
C ILE A 105 -1.02 6.43 -2.43
N LEU A 106 -2.03 5.56 -2.59
CA LEU A 106 -2.17 4.68 -3.76
C LEU A 106 -3.04 5.26 -4.89
N GLU A 107 -3.89 6.25 -4.61
CA GLU A 107 -4.92 6.70 -5.56
C GLU A 107 -5.01 8.23 -5.74
N LYS A 108 -4.45 9.02 -4.82
CA LYS A 108 -4.77 10.46 -4.70
C LYS A 108 -3.53 11.36 -4.59
N THR A 109 -2.41 10.91 -5.14
CA THR A 109 -1.09 11.57 -5.03
C THR A 109 -0.70 12.45 -6.21
N GLN A 110 -1.52 12.59 -7.25
CA GLN A 110 -1.18 13.39 -8.43
C GLN A 110 -0.68 14.79 -8.04
N GLY A 111 0.45 15.21 -8.59
CA GLY A 111 1.15 16.47 -8.35
C GLY A 111 1.98 16.53 -7.07
N SER A 112 2.06 15.44 -6.30
CA SER A 112 2.87 15.35 -5.07
C SER A 112 4.19 14.63 -5.29
N CYS A 113 5.05 14.64 -4.28
CA CYS A 113 6.28 13.84 -4.26
C CYS A 113 6.04 12.30 -4.30
N TYR A 114 4.81 11.83 -4.09
CA TYR A 114 4.43 10.42 -4.16
C TYR A 114 3.54 10.09 -5.37
N GLU A 115 3.52 10.94 -6.41
CA GLU A 115 2.73 10.71 -7.63
C GLU A 115 3.02 9.34 -8.26
N MET A 116 4.28 8.88 -8.23
CA MET A 116 4.71 7.60 -8.80
C MET A 116 4.66 6.43 -7.81
N TYR A 117 4.17 6.64 -6.58
CA TYR A 117 4.26 5.63 -5.53
C TYR A 117 3.43 4.37 -5.85
N ARG A 118 2.25 4.54 -6.45
CA ARG A 118 1.44 3.40 -6.91
C ARG A 118 2.22 2.53 -7.90
N SER A 119 2.86 3.14 -8.90
CA SER A 119 3.68 2.42 -9.87
C SER A 119 4.87 1.71 -9.22
N LYS A 120 5.50 2.33 -8.21
CA LYS A 120 6.53 1.67 -7.40
C LYS A 120 5.98 0.42 -6.69
N VAL A 121 4.78 0.50 -6.11
CA VAL A 121 4.13 -0.66 -5.46
C VAL A 121 3.79 -1.76 -6.48
N GLU A 122 3.34 -1.38 -7.69
CA GLU A 122 3.12 -2.32 -8.81
C GLU A 122 4.43 -3.04 -9.18
N GLU A 123 5.53 -2.30 -9.35
CA GLU A 123 6.86 -2.86 -9.68
C GLU A 123 7.38 -3.78 -8.58
N LEU A 124 7.22 -3.43 -7.31
CA LEU A 124 7.63 -4.28 -6.18
C LEU A 124 6.82 -5.58 -6.13
N MET A 125 5.51 -5.51 -6.41
CA MET A 125 4.65 -6.70 -6.50
C MET A 125 5.04 -7.60 -7.67
N GLU A 126 5.36 -7.01 -8.84
CA GLU A 126 5.88 -7.73 -10.00
C GLU A 126 7.19 -8.45 -9.66
N GLN A 127 8.14 -7.77 -9.01
CA GLN A 127 9.42 -8.35 -8.59
C GLN A 127 9.26 -9.49 -7.57
N SER A 128 8.31 -9.34 -6.63
CA SER A 128 7.99 -10.38 -5.65
C SER A 128 7.50 -11.65 -6.34
N ILE A 129 6.48 -11.53 -7.19
CA ILE A 129 5.93 -12.66 -7.94
C ILE A 129 6.98 -13.26 -8.86
N TYR A 130 7.78 -12.44 -9.56
CA TYR A 130 8.86 -12.93 -10.40
C TYR A 130 9.83 -13.81 -9.61
N THR A 131 10.31 -13.30 -8.47
CA THR A 131 11.27 -14.02 -7.63
C THR A 131 10.70 -15.33 -7.10
N PHE A 132 9.43 -15.31 -6.70
CA PHE A 132 8.72 -16.49 -6.20
C PHE A 132 8.52 -17.58 -7.26
N TYR A 133 8.23 -17.20 -8.51
CA TYR A 133 8.13 -18.15 -9.62
C TYR A 133 9.51 -18.64 -10.04
N LYS A 134 10.49 -17.74 -10.14
CA LYS A 134 11.87 -18.08 -10.53
C LYS A 134 12.51 -19.06 -9.55
N SER A 135 12.25 -18.95 -8.25
CA SER A 135 12.77 -19.88 -7.25
C SER A 135 12.18 -21.30 -7.37
N ARG A 136 11.05 -21.46 -8.07
CA ARG A 136 10.35 -22.73 -8.27
C ARG A 136 10.33 -23.22 -9.71
N MET A 137 10.97 -22.54 -10.63
CA MET A 137 10.99 -22.91 -12.05
C MET A 137 12.43 -23.00 -12.54
N GLU A 138 12.68 -23.93 -13.46
CA GLU A 138 14.00 -24.06 -14.10
C GLU A 138 14.20 -23.01 -15.21
N CYS A 139 13.12 -22.54 -15.82
CA CYS A 139 13.12 -21.49 -16.83
C CYS A 139 12.85 -20.10 -16.23
N GLU A 140 13.06 -19.05 -17.03
CA GLU A 140 12.64 -17.69 -16.64
C GLU A 140 11.11 -17.58 -16.66
N PRO A 141 10.49 -16.96 -15.63
CA PRO A 141 9.07 -16.61 -15.66
C PRO A 141 8.76 -15.67 -16.83
N ASP A 142 7.61 -15.86 -17.49
CA ASP A 142 7.14 -14.91 -18.53
C ASP A 142 6.77 -13.57 -17.88
N GLU A 143 7.49 -12.50 -18.24
CA GLU A 143 7.29 -11.17 -17.69
C GLU A 143 5.86 -10.62 -17.89
N LYS A 144 5.19 -10.95 -19.01
CA LYS A 144 3.83 -10.50 -19.27
C LYS A 144 2.84 -11.20 -18.33
N LEU A 145 3.06 -12.49 -18.09
CA LEU A 145 2.25 -13.25 -17.14
C LEU A 145 2.44 -12.72 -15.71
N VAL A 146 3.69 -12.53 -15.27
CA VAL A 146 4.02 -11.96 -13.95
C VAL A 146 3.34 -10.60 -13.76
N LYS A 147 3.43 -9.72 -14.76
CA LYS A 147 2.77 -8.42 -14.76
C LYS A 147 1.24 -8.51 -14.61
N ILE A 148 0.61 -9.44 -15.31
CA ILE A 148 -0.85 -9.66 -15.20
C ILE A 148 -1.21 -10.17 -13.79
N LEU A 149 -0.45 -11.12 -13.24
CA LEU A 149 -0.68 -11.67 -11.91
C LEU A 149 -0.49 -10.61 -10.81
N ALA A 150 0.55 -9.78 -10.92
CA ALA A 150 0.80 -8.67 -9.99
C ALA A 150 -0.36 -7.67 -9.99
N LYS A 151 -0.87 -7.33 -11.18
CA LYS A 151 -2.04 -6.45 -11.31
C LYS A 151 -3.28 -7.06 -10.67
N ILE A 152 -3.59 -8.34 -10.95
CA ILE A 152 -4.73 -9.04 -10.33
C ILE A 152 -4.62 -8.99 -8.80
N ARG A 153 -3.42 -9.23 -8.27
CA ARG A 153 -3.15 -9.22 -6.84
C ARG A 153 -3.35 -7.84 -6.23
N LEU A 154 -2.77 -6.80 -6.82
CA LEU A 154 -2.89 -5.42 -6.33
C LEU A 154 -4.33 -4.93 -6.38
N ASP A 155 -5.04 -5.16 -7.50
CA ASP A 155 -6.43 -4.73 -7.67
C ASP A 155 -7.35 -5.43 -6.66
N GLY A 156 -7.13 -6.72 -6.37
CA GLY A 156 -7.85 -7.44 -5.32
C GLY A 156 -7.63 -6.87 -3.92
N CYS A 157 -6.38 -6.54 -3.57
CA CYS A 157 -6.06 -5.87 -2.30
C CYS A 157 -6.71 -4.48 -2.22
N LEU A 158 -6.65 -3.68 -3.29
CA LEU A 158 -7.23 -2.35 -3.34
C LEU A 158 -8.75 -2.36 -3.16
N GLU A 159 -9.44 -3.35 -3.73
CA GLU A 159 -10.89 -3.49 -3.56
C GLU A 159 -11.25 -3.71 -2.08
N ILE A 160 -10.46 -4.49 -1.34
CA ILE A 160 -10.64 -4.70 0.10
C ILE A 160 -10.34 -3.40 0.87
N ILE A 161 -9.22 -2.74 0.58
CA ILE A 161 -8.81 -1.48 1.22
C ILE A 161 -9.84 -0.38 1.01
N LYS A 162 -10.56 -0.38 -0.13
CA LYS A 162 -11.56 0.65 -0.47
C LYS A 162 -12.99 0.27 -0.10
N GLY A 163 -13.31 -1.02 0.03
CA GLY A 163 -14.67 -1.50 0.26
C GLY A 163 -15.13 -1.42 1.73
N ASN A 164 -16.38 -1.08 2.01
CA ASN A 164 -16.86 -0.80 3.37
C ASN A 164 -17.06 -2.07 4.25
N TYR A 165 -15.97 -2.79 4.52
CA TYR A 165 -15.90 -4.01 5.30
C TYR A 165 -15.33 -3.74 6.70
N SER A 166 -15.70 -4.58 7.67
CA SER A 166 -15.06 -4.60 8.98
C SER A 166 -13.61 -5.11 8.89
N MET A 167 -12.80 -4.91 9.93
CA MET A 167 -11.45 -5.49 10.00
C MET A 167 -11.52 -7.03 9.88
N GLU A 168 -12.45 -7.68 10.59
CA GLU A 168 -12.61 -9.12 10.55
C GLU A 168 -12.95 -9.63 9.13
N ASP A 169 -13.96 -9.01 8.49
CA ASP A 169 -14.36 -9.37 7.12
C ASP A 169 -13.22 -9.13 6.12
N SER A 170 -12.49 -8.01 6.25
CA SER A 170 -11.40 -7.69 5.35
C SER A 170 -10.28 -8.73 5.42
N LEU A 171 -9.93 -9.15 6.63
CA LEU A 171 -8.88 -10.16 6.84
C LEU A 171 -9.34 -11.55 6.41
N TYR A 172 -10.61 -11.88 6.61
CA TYR A 172 -11.22 -13.09 6.04
C TYR A 172 -11.12 -13.09 4.51
N LEU A 173 -11.46 -11.97 3.85
CA LEU A 173 -11.35 -11.85 2.39
C LEU A 173 -9.91 -11.99 1.90
N VAL A 174 -8.94 -11.35 2.56
CA VAL A 174 -7.52 -11.50 2.21
C VAL A 174 -7.06 -12.93 2.37
N GLU A 175 -7.43 -13.61 3.44
CA GLU A 175 -7.10 -15.02 3.63
C GLU A 175 -7.65 -15.87 2.46
N LYS A 176 -8.92 -15.65 2.04
CA LYS A 176 -9.51 -16.43 0.93
C LYS A 176 -8.86 -16.13 -0.41
N ILE A 177 -8.49 -14.88 -0.68
CA ILE A 177 -7.72 -14.52 -1.88
C ILE A 177 -6.32 -15.16 -1.81
N GLY A 178 -5.65 -15.16 -0.65
CA GLY A 178 -4.37 -15.82 -0.42
C GLY A 178 -4.42 -17.33 -0.73
N ILE A 179 -5.40 -18.05 -0.18
CA ILE A 179 -5.61 -19.49 -0.44
C ILE A 179 -5.84 -19.74 -1.94
N TYR A 180 -6.69 -18.94 -2.59
CA TYR A 180 -6.94 -19.04 -4.03
C TYR A 180 -5.66 -18.78 -4.85
N SER A 181 -4.91 -17.73 -4.52
CA SER A 181 -3.66 -17.37 -5.19
C SER A 181 -2.59 -18.44 -5.04
N MET A 182 -2.44 -19.04 -3.85
CA MET A 182 -1.48 -20.11 -3.60
C MET A 182 -1.82 -21.37 -4.40
N GLY A 183 -3.07 -21.85 -4.29
CA GLY A 183 -3.50 -23.03 -5.04
C GLY A 183 -3.44 -22.84 -6.57
N GLY A 184 -3.78 -21.63 -7.04
CA GLY A 184 -3.63 -21.26 -8.45
C GLY A 184 -2.17 -21.22 -8.90
N THR A 185 -1.27 -20.68 -8.06
CA THR A 185 0.17 -20.61 -8.35
C THR A 185 0.80 -21.99 -8.43
N ASP A 186 0.53 -22.87 -7.46
CA ASP A 186 1.02 -24.26 -7.49
C ASP A 186 0.57 -24.98 -8.76
N LYS A 187 -0.69 -24.82 -9.13
CA LYS A 187 -1.24 -25.45 -10.34
C LYS A 187 -0.62 -24.88 -11.62
N LEU A 188 -0.39 -23.56 -11.65
CA LEU A 188 0.22 -22.89 -12.79
C LEU A 188 1.68 -23.29 -12.97
N ILE A 189 2.46 -23.36 -11.89
CA ILE A 189 3.86 -23.83 -11.92
C ILE A 189 3.94 -25.27 -12.46
N GLN A 190 3.03 -26.16 -12.04
CA GLN A 190 2.96 -27.52 -12.59
C GLN A 190 2.70 -27.50 -14.10
N ASN A 191 1.77 -26.67 -14.57
CA ASN A 191 1.44 -26.57 -16.00
C ASN A 191 2.58 -25.97 -16.84
N LEU A 192 3.32 -25.00 -16.30
CA LEU A 192 4.46 -24.38 -16.98
C LEU A 192 5.70 -25.27 -17.05
N ARG A 193 5.80 -26.30 -16.17
CA ARG A 193 6.86 -27.31 -16.21
C ARG A 193 6.59 -28.41 -17.23
N GLU A 194 5.32 -28.66 -17.58
CA GLU A 194 4.99 -29.63 -18.62
C GLU A 194 5.47 -29.08 -19.97
N PRO A 195 6.31 -29.82 -20.73
CA PRO A 195 6.75 -29.35 -22.04
C PRO A 195 5.51 -29.14 -22.91
N HIS A 196 5.27 -27.88 -23.31
CA HIS A 196 4.21 -27.55 -24.24
C HIS A 196 4.41 -28.38 -25.50
N SER A 197 3.56 -29.39 -25.67
CA SER A 197 3.37 -30.06 -26.96
C SER A 197 2.64 -29.06 -27.84
N MET A 198 3.41 -28.21 -28.53
CA MET A 198 2.90 -27.51 -29.72
C MET A 198 2.81 -28.49 -30.88
#